data_AF-A0A0J6VCX8-F1
#
_entry.id   AF-A0A0J6VCX8-F1
#
_cell.length_a   1.000
_cell.length_b   1.000
_cell.length_c   1.000
_cell.angle_alpha   90.00
_cell.angle_beta   90.00
_cell.angle_gamma   90.00
#
_symmetry.space_group_name_H-M   'P 1'
#
loop_
_entity.id
_entity.type
_entity.pdbx_description
1 polymer ?
#
loop_
_entity_poly.entity_id
_entity_poly.type
_entity_poly.pdbx_seq_one_letter_code
_entity_poly.pdbx_strand_id
1 'polypeptide(L)'
;MAEADTARVLASPKFRELVHERTRFAWILSGLMLAIYLVFILLIAFAHGLMSTKVFGGTASLGLVLGVGVILSAFLLTGIYVLRANGRFDDLTRDLNRDLAR
;
A
#
# COMPACT_ATOMS: atom_id res chain seq x y z
N MET A 1 -22.40 -26.67 -3.34
CA MET A 1 -21.15 -26.93 -4.08
C MET A 1 -20.11 -25.81 -3.87
N ALA A 2 -20.48 -24.52 -3.99
CA ALA A 2 -19.55 -23.39 -3.81
C ALA A 2 -18.84 -23.30 -2.43
N GLU A 3 -19.49 -23.70 -1.32
CA GLU A 3 -18.86 -23.70 0.01
C GLU A 3 -17.74 -24.75 0.16
N ALA A 4 -17.90 -25.93 -0.45
CA ALA A 4 -16.91 -27.01 -0.37
C ALA A 4 -15.63 -26.66 -1.14
N ASP A 5 -15.76 -25.97 -2.27
CA ASP A 5 -14.61 -25.48 -3.06
C ASP A 5 -13.88 -24.34 -2.35
N THR A 6 -14.62 -23.42 -1.70
CA THR A 6 -14.03 -22.34 -0.89
C THR A 6 -13.22 -22.91 0.29
N ALA A 7 -13.76 -23.91 0.99
CA ALA A 7 -13.07 -24.57 2.10
C ALA A 7 -11.79 -25.30 1.65
N ARG A 8 -11.80 -25.96 0.48
CA ARG A 8 -10.60 -26.61 -0.10
C ARG A 8 -9.52 -25.61 -0.50
N VAL A 9 -9.91 -24.45 -1.05
CA VAL A 9 -8.97 -23.38 -1.41
C VAL A 9 -8.33 -22.76 -0.16
N LEU A 10 -9.13 -22.47 0.88
CA LEU A 10 -8.63 -21.94 2.16
C LEU A 10 -7.72 -22.92 2.90
N ALA A 11 -7.97 -24.22 2.78
CA ALA A 11 -7.14 -25.28 3.36
C ALA A 11 -5.85 -25.55 2.58
N SER A 12 -5.70 -25.00 1.37
CA SER A 12 -4.53 -25.27 0.53
C SER A 12 -3.27 -24.58 1.08
N PRO A 13 -2.14 -25.30 1.18
CA PRO A 13 -0.87 -24.72 1.65
C PRO A 13 -0.37 -23.58 0.74
N LYS A 14 -0.63 -23.65 -0.58
CA LYS A 14 -0.32 -22.57 -1.52
C LYS A 14 -1.08 -21.27 -1.20
N PHE A 15 -2.34 -21.37 -0.79
CA PHE A 15 -3.15 -20.20 -0.43
C PHE A 15 -2.62 -19.55 0.84
N ARG A 16 -2.28 -20.35 1.86
CA ARG A 16 -1.67 -19.86 3.10
C ARG A 16 -0.33 -19.16 2.86
N GLU A 17 0.52 -19.71 2.01
CA GLU A 17 1.80 -19.08 1.63
C GLU A 17 1.59 -17.73 0.92
N LEU A 18 0.58 -17.66 0.05
CA LEU A 18 0.16 -16.43 -0.62
C LEU A 18 -0.29 -15.34 0.36
N VAL A 19 -1.16 -15.71 1.30
CA VAL A 19 -1.67 -14.79 2.33
C VAL A 19 -0.52 -14.31 3.21
N HIS A 20 0.40 -15.19 3.58
CA HIS A 20 1.52 -14.85 4.45
C HIS A 20 2.49 -13.85 3.79
N GLU A 21 2.88 -14.08 2.53
CA GLU A 21 3.72 -13.15 1.76
C GLU A 21 3.04 -11.79 1.56
N ARG A 22 1.73 -11.77 1.21
CA ARG A 22 0.96 -10.52 1.09
C ARG A 22 0.87 -9.76 2.40
N THR A 23 0.57 -10.47 3.49
CA THR A 23 0.41 -9.87 4.81
C THR A 23 1.73 -9.27 5.28
N ARG A 24 2.85 -9.97 5.11
CA ARG A 24 4.18 -9.44 5.44
C ARG A 24 4.48 -8.16 4.64
N PHE A 25 4.20 -8.17 3.34
CA PHE A 25 4.40 -6.99 2.50
C PHE A 25 3.50 -5.82 2.92
N ALA A 26 2.22 -6.07 3.21
CA ALA A 26 1.30 -5.07 3.72
C ALA A 26 1.80 -4.46 5.03
N TRP A 27 2.29 -5.27 5.98
CA TRP A 27 2.86 -4.78 7.23
C TRP A 27 4.08 -3.89 7.04
N ILE A 28 4.96 -4.22 6.09
CA ILE A 28 6.13 -3.39 5.76
C ILE A 28 5.67 -2.03 5.23
N LEU A 29 4.72 -2.00 4.29
CA LEU A 29 4.21 -0.75 3.73
C LEU A 29 3.46 0.09 4.77
N SER A 30 2.69 -0.55 5.65
CA SER A 30 2.04 0.12 6.79
C SER A 30 3.06 0.72 7.75
N GLY A 31 4.13 0.00 8.07
CA GLY A 31 5.22 0.52 8.90
C GLY A 31 5.93 1.71 8.26
N LEU A 32 6.15 1.66 6.94
CA LEU A 32 6.75 2.76 6.19
C LEU A 32 5.83 4.00 6.17
N MET A 33 4.54 3.81 5.91
CA MET A 33 3.56 4.89 5.97
C MET A 33 3.50 5.52 7.36
N LEU A 34 3.49 4.69 8.41
CA LEU A 34 3.51 5.15 9.79
C LEU A 34 4.75 5.98 10.09
N ALA A 35 5.93 5.54 9.64
CA ALA A 35 7.17 6.29 9.81
C ALA A 35 7.12 7.65 9.11
N ILE A 36 6.67 7.70 7.85
CA ILE A 36 6.50 8.96 7.11
C ILE A 36 5.56 9.91 7.86
N TYR A 37 4.42 9.37 8.33
CA TYR A 37 3.42 10.15 9.04
C TYR A 37 3.94 10.70 10.37
N LEU A 38 4.64 9.87 11.16
CA LEU A 38 5.26 10.31 12.41
C LEU A 38 6.31 11.40 12.17
N VAL A 39 7.20 11.21 11.19
CA VAL A 39 8.20 12.22 10.81
C VAL A 39 7.53 13.55 10.45
N PHE A 40 6.45 13.52 9.69
CA PHE A 40 5.69 14.71 9.33
C PHE A 40 5.06 15.40 10.55
N ILE A 41 4.45 14.64 11.47
CA ILE A 41 3.90 15.19 12.72
C ILE A 41 5.00 15.82 13.58
N LEU A 42 6.13 15.13 13.75
CA LEU A 42 7.29 15.64 14.48
C LEU A 42 7.79 16.96 13.87
N LEU A 43 7.88 17.03 12.55
CA LEU A 43 8.25 18.25 11.84
C LEU A 43 7.26 19.40 12.08
N ILE A 44 5.96 19.14 12.08
CA ILE A 44 4.93 20.15 12.41
C ILE A 44 5.08 20.62 13.86
N ALA A 45 5.27 19.70 14.80
CA ALA A 45 5.30 19.99 16.23
C ALA A 45 6.56 20.76 16.66
N PHE A 46 7.74 20.36 16.15
CA PHE A 46 9.02 20.89 16.62
C PHE A 46 9.66 21.89 15.67
N ALA A 47 9.38 21.81 14.36
CA ALA A 47 9.99 22.65 13.33
C ALA A 47 8.99 23.65 12.71
N HIS A 48 8.11 24.23 13.55
CA HIS A 48 7.06 25.16 13.10
C HIS A 48 7.61 26.34 12.28
N GLY A 49 8.78 26.88 12.64
CA GLY A 49 9.44 27.94 11.85
C GLY A 49 9.79 27.50 10.42
N LEU A 50 10.27 26.26 10.26
CA LEU A 50 10.57 25.71 8.94
C LEU A 50 9.27 25.45 8.15
N MET A 51 8.23 24.93 8.81
CA MET A 51 6.92 24.65 8.21
C MET A 51 6.19 25.90 7.73
N SER A 52 6.40 27.04 8.42
CA SER A 52 5.83 28.34 8.06
C SER A 52 6.62 29.07 6.96
N THR A 53 7.79 28.55 6.56
CA THR A 53 8.60 29.14 5.50
C THR A 53 7.79 29.22 4.22
N LYS A 54 7.59 30.43 3.72
CA LYS A 54 6.88 30.64 2.47
C LYS A 54 7.77 30.27 1.29
N VAL A 55 7.22 29.49 0.38
CA VAL A 55 7.80 29.05 -0.88
C VAL A 55 6.90 29.52 -2.05
N PHE A 56 7.38 29.39 -3.29
CA PHE A 56 6.66 29.84 -4.49
C PHE A 56 6.24 31.32 -4.46
N GLY A 57 7.17 32.21 -4.10
CA GLY A 57 6.92 33.66 -4.08
C GLY A 57 5.91 34.13 -3.03
N GLY A 58 5.61 33.30 -2.02
CA GLY A 58 4.73 33.69 -0.90
C GLY A 58 3.38 32.96 -0.84
N THR A 59 3.05 32.17 -1.86
CA THR A 59 1.72 31.58 -2.03
C THR A 59 1.49 30.28 -1.27
N ALA A 60 2.54 29.49 -1.01
CA ALA A 60 2.45 28.24 -0.26
C ALA A 60 3.48 28.19 0.86
N SER A 61 3.18 27.46 1.93
CA SER A 61 4.15 27.15 2.98
C SER A 61 4.88 25.85 2.67
N LEU A 62 6.11 25.71 3.17
CA LEU A 62 6.88 24.48 3.02
C LEU A 62 6.15 23.30 3.67
N GLY A 63 5.43 23.53 4.77
CA GLY A 63 4.59 22.52 5.39
C GLY A 63 3.45 22.02 4.50
N LEU A 64 2.84 22.90 3.69
CA LEU A 64 1.84 22.48 2.70
C LEU A 64 2.45 21.57 1.64
N VAL A 65 3.62 21.94 1.11
CA VAL A 65 4.33 21.15 0.09
C VAL A 65 4.70 19.77 0.64
N LEU A 66 5.23 19.72 1.86
CA LEU A 66 5.57 18.47 2.53
C LEU A 66 4.32 17.62 2.81
N GLY A 67 3.21 18.23 3.23
CA GLY A 67 1.93 17.55 3.42
C GLY A 67 1.42 16.91 2.13
N VAL A 68 1.50 17.62 1.01
CA VAL A 68 1.20 17.05 -0.32
C VAL A 68 2.16 15.90 -0.64
N GLY A 69 3.44 16.03 -0.30
CA GLY A 69 4.41 14.94 -0.43
C GLY A 69 4.01 13.68 0.34
N VAL A 70 3.48 13.82 1.57
CA VAL A 70 2.97 12.69 2.36
C VAL A 70 1.77 12.03 1.67
N ILE A 71 0.83 12.83 1.14
CA ILE A 71 -0.33 12.31 0.40
C ILE A 71 0.12 11.53 -0.83
N LEU A 72 1.03 12.09 -1.63
CA LEU A 72 1.59 11.41 -2.80
C LEU A 72 2.31 10.11 -2.42
N SER A 73 3.03 10.11 -1.30
CA SER A 73 3.69 8.91 -0.77
C SER A 73 2.67 7.83 -0.42
N ALA A 74 1.52 8.18 0.17
CA ALA A 74 0.45 7.23 0.45
C ALA A 74 -0.10 6.60 -0.84
N PHE A 75 -0.41 7.41 -1.85
CA PHE A 75 -0.85 6.90 -3.16
C PHE A 75 0.21 6.00 -3.81
N LEU A 76 1.48 6.37 -3.74
CA LEU A 76 2.58 5.58 -4.27
C LEU A 76 2.69 4.22 -3.57
N LEU A 77 2.65 4.20 -2.24
CA LEU A 77 2.70 2.97 -1.43
C LEU A 77 1.50 2.06 -1.73
N THR A 78 0.30 2.62 -1.82
CA THR A 78 -0.90 1.88 -2.21
C THR A 78 -0.79 1.35 -3.64
N GLY A 79 -0.27 2.14 -4.59
CA GLY A 79 -0.03 1.69 -5.96
C GLY A 79 0.95 0.53 -6.04
N ILE A 80 2.09 0.63 -5.34
CA ILE A 80 3.09 -0.45 -5.24
C ILE A 80 2.46 -1.71 -4.62
N TYR A 81 1.65 -1.55 -3.57
CA TYR A 81 0.89 -2.64 -2.97
C TYR A 81 -0.01 -3.32 -4.00
N VAL A 82 -0.86 -2.55 -4.67
CA VAL A 82 -1.84 -3.06 -5.64
C VAL A 82 -1.15 -3.74 -6.82
N LEU A 83 -0.09 -3.16 -7.38
CA LEU A 83 0.64 -3.77 -8.51
C LEU A 83 1.24 -5.13 -8.11
N ARG A 84 1.89 -5.20 -6.95
CA ARG A 84 2.50 -6.45 -6.46
C ARG A 84 1.45 -7.47 -6.01
N ALA A 85 0.32 -6.99 -5.48
CA ALA A 85 -0.82 -7.80 -5.09
C ALA A 85 -1.60 -8.34 -6.30
N ASN A 86 -1.81 -7.55 -7.35
CA ASN A 86 -2.64 -7.96 -8.48
C ASN A 86 -1.90 -8.86 -9.46
N GLY A 87 -0.57 -8.77 -9.58
CA GLY A 87 0.21 -9.66 -10.45
C GLY A 87 0.01 -11.16 -10.17
N ARG A 88 -0.43 -11.53 -8.95
CA ARG A 88 -0.71 -12.93 -8.58
C ARG A 88 -2.20 -13.31 -8.66
N PHE A 89 -3.11 -12.34 -8.77
CA PHE A 89 -4.53 -12.61 -9.05
C PHE A 89 -4.73 -12.95 -10.52
N ASP A 90 -4.00 -12.27 -11.42
CA ASP A 90 -3.99 -12.58 -12.84
C ASP A 90 -3.50 -14.00 -13.14
N ASP A 91 -2.55 -14.53 -12.35
CA ASP A 91 -2.11 -15.93 -12.46
C ASP A 91 -3.26 -16.91 -12.18
N LEU A 92 -4.07 -16.64 -11.15
CA LEU A 92 -5.19 -17.50 -10.76
C LEU A 92 -6.35 -17.42 -11.77
N THR A 93 -6.62 -16.23 -12.30
CA THR A 93 -7.61 -16.02 -13.37
C THR A 93 -7.17 -16.67 -14.69
N ARG A 94 -5.86 -16.65 -15.00
CA ARG A 94 -5.31 -17.34 -16.18
C ARG A 94 -5.45 -18.85 -16.10
N ASP A 95 -5.23 -19.45 -14.94
CA ASP A 95 -5.37 -20.90 -14.78
C ASP A 95 -6.85 -21.34 -14.82
N LEU A 96 -7.77 -20.59 -14.20
CA LEU A 96 -9.21 -20.89 -14.28
C LEU A 96 -9.77 -20.83 -15.71
N ASN A 97 -9.37 -19.81 -16.48
CA ASN A 97 -9.80 -19.69 -17.89
C ASN A 97 -9.23 -20.81 -18.77
N ARG A 98 -8.09 -21.40 -18.41
CA ARG A 98 -7.47 -22.52 -19.14
C ARG A 98 -8.19 -23.84 -18.88
N ASP A 99 -8.69 -24.06 -17.66
CA ASP A 99 -9.45 -25.26 -17.31
C ASP A 99 -10.89 -25.25 -17.85
N LEU A 100 -11.51 -24.08 -17.98
CA LEU A 100 -12.85 -23.94 -18.58
C LEU A 100 -12.85 -23.93 -20.12
N ALA A 101 -11.69 -23.79 -20.75
CA ALA A 101 -11.51 -23.87 -22.19
C ALA A 101 -11.18 -25.29 -22.69
N ARG A 102 -11.20 -26.29 -21.79
CA ARG A 102 -11.11 -27.73 -22.09
C ARG A 102 -12.43 -28.41 -21.76
#